data_AF-A0A2E7JMT4-F1
#
_entry.id   AF-A0A2E7JMT4-F1
#
_cell.length_a   1.000
_cell.length_b   1.000
_cell.length_c   1.000
_cell.angle_alpha   90.00
_cell.angle_beta   90.00
_cell.angle_gamma   90.00
#
_symmetry.space_group_name_H-M   'P 1'
#
loop_
_entity.id
_entity.type
_entity.pdbx_description
1 polymer ?
#
loop_
_entity_poly.entity_id
_entity_poly.type
_entity_poly.pdbx_seq_one_letter_code
_entity_poly.pdbx_strand_id
1 'polypeptide(L)'
;MEQAPTADIPAAVGEVRAHLIAEELEEYRAAFAAGDLVEIADALTDLLYLVLGTYHSHGLQDIAAELFDEVHRSNMTKLGANGQPVLREDGKVLKSELYSPPDLRAIIKRTTAT
;
A
#
# COMPACT_ATOMS: atom_id res chain seq x y z
N MET A 1 -4.00 -19.46 -5.78
CA MET A 1 -3.37 -18.13 -5.69
C MET A 1 -2.61 -17.90 -6.98
N GLU A 2 -2.66 -16.69 -7.51
CA GLU A 2 -2.23 -16.41 -8.88
C GLU A 2 -0.70 -16.32 -8.98
N GLN A 3 -0.16 -16.82 -10.08
CA GLN A 3 1.30 -16.83 -10.32
C GLN A 3 1.75 -15.64 -11.19
N ALA A 4 0.83 -14.98 -11.87
CA ALA A 4 1.09 -13.83 -12.71
C ALA A 4 0.17 -12.66 -12.30
N PRO A 5 0.64 -11.40 -12.45
CA PRO A 5 -0.17 -10.22 -12.17
C PRO A 5 -1.52 -10.26 -12.88
N THR A 6 -2.62 -10.21 -12.13
CA THR A 6 -3.97 -10.24 -12.69
C THR A 6 -4.95 -9.37 -11.89
N ALA A 7 -5.91 -8.79 -12.60
CA ALA A 7 -7.09 -8.17 -12.00
C ALA A 7 -8.27 -9.14 -11.90
N ASP A 8 -8.18 -10.31 -12.55
CA ASP A 8 -9.25 -11.30 -12.65
C ASP A 8 -9.08 -12.37 -11.57
N ILE A 9 -9.60 -12.08 -10.38
CA ILE A 9 -9.76 -13.04 -9.28
C ILE A 9 -11.26 -13.25 -9.02
N PRO A 10 -11.70 -14.38 -8.45
CA PRO A 10 -13.11 -14.57 -8.12
C PRO A 10 -13.63 -13.44 -7.22
N ALA A 11 -14.77 -12.85 -7.57
CA ALA A 11 -15.33 -11.69 -6.85
C ALA A 11 -15.45 -11.95 -5.34
N ALA A 12 -15.90 -13.14 -4.94
CA ALA A 12 -16.00 -13.54 -3.54
C ALA A 12 -14.65 -13.48 -2.79
N VAL A 13 -13.53 -13.77 -3.47
CA VAL A 13 -12.18 -13.64 -2.89
C VAL A 13 -11.84 -12.17 -2.68
N GLY A 14 -12.09 -11.32 -3.67
CA GLY A 14 -11.88 -9.88 -3.56
C GLY A 14 -12.69 -9.25 -2.41
N GLU A 15 -13.97 -9.61 -2.31
CA GLU A 15 -14.88 -9.14 -1.24
C GLU A 15 -14.39 -9.58 0.16
N VAL A 16 -14.02 -10.85 0.32
CA VAL A 16 -13.49 -11.34 1.60
C VAL A 16 -12.21 -10.61 1.99
N ARG A 17 -11.28 -10.38 1.04
CA ARG A 17 -10.04 -9.63 1.32
C ARG A 17 -10.33 -8.20 1.74
N ALA A 18 -11.22 -7.50 1.04
CA ALA A 18 -11.60 -6.14 1.37
C ALA A 18 -12.28 -6.05 2.75
N HIS A 19 -13.15 -7.01 3.06
CA HIS A 19 -13.83 -7.08 4.34
C HIS A 19 -12.86 -7.26 5.51
N LEU A 20 -11.94 -8.23 5.41
CA LEU A 20 -10.95 -8.49 6.48
C LEU A 20 -10.03 -7.28 6.69
N ILE A 21 -9.56 -6.63 5.61
CA ILE A 21 -8.74 -5.41 5.75
C ILE A 21 -9.51 -4.30 6.47
N ALA A 22 -10.82 -4.18 6.23
CA ALA A 22 -11.66 -3.20 6.92
C ALA A 22 -11.86 -3.53 8.40
N GLU A 23 -11.94 -4.81 8.74
CA GLU A 23 -12.01 -5.31 10.12
C GLU A 23 -10.75 -4.94 10.91
N GLU A 24 -9.56 -5.30 10.43
CA GLU A 24 -8.29 -4.97 11.11
C GLU A 24 -8.05 -3.46 11.23
N LEU A 25 -8.57 -2.67 10.28
CA LEU A 25 -8.50 -1.22 10.36
C LEU A 25 -9.34 -0.68 11.52
N GLU A 26 -10.49 -1.30 11.81
CA GLU A 26 -11.32 -0.93 12.96
C GLU A 26 -10.67 -1.35 14.28
N GLU A 27 -10.01 -2.51 14.32
CA GLU A 27 -9.23 -2.94 15.48
C GLU A 27 -8.09 -1.97 15.78
N TYR A 28 -7.34 -1.53 14.76
CA TYR A 28 -6.33 -0.48 14.91
C TYR A 28 -6.93 0.82 15.49
N ARG A 29 -8.13 1.23 15.03
CA ARG A 29 -8.80 2.44 15.56
C ARG A 29 -9.17 2.28 17.03
N ALA A 30 -9.68 1.11 17.41
CA ALA A 30 -10.02 0.80 18.79
C ALA A 30 -8.77 0.80 19.68
N ALA A 31 -7.70 0.12 19.26
CA ALA A 31 -6.42 0.06 19.97
C ALA A 31 -5.77 1.46 20.11
N PHE A 32 -5.80 2.27 19.05
CA PHE A 32 -5.33 3.66 19.09
C PHE A 32 -6.14 4.52 20.08
N ALA A 33 -7.48 4.39 20.08
CA ALA A 33 -8.33 5.11 21.01
C ALA A 33 -8.12 4.68 22.47
N ALA A 34 -7.75 3.41 22.69
CA ALA A 34 -7.41 2.88 24.01
C ALA A 34 -5.98 3.21 24.47
N GLY A 35 -5.10 3.66 23.57
CA GLY A 35 -3.69 3.90 23.86
C GLY A 35 -2.90 2.61 24.11
N ASP A 36 -3.34 1.49 23.56
CA ASP A 36 -2.71 0.17 23.75
C ASP A 36 -1.66 -0.09 22.66
N LEU A 37 -0.38 0.06 23.01
CA LEU A 37 0.71 -0.11 22.04
C LEU A 37 0.83 -1.54 21.51
N VAL A 38 0.47 -2.55 22.31
CA VAL A 38 0.59 -3.96 21.89
C VAL A 38 -0.47 -4.26 20.84
N GLU A 39 -1.73 -3.92 21.12
CA GLU A 39 -2.85 -4.11 20.19
C GLU A 39 -2.68 -3.24 18.93
N ILE A 40 -2.10 -2.04 19.05
CA ILE A 40 -1.72 -1.22 17.88
C ILE A 40 -0.72 -1.97 16.99
N ALA A 41 0.32 -2.57 17.60
CA ALA A 41 1.34 -3.28 16.84
C ALA A 41 0.77 -4.54 16.18
N ASP A 42 -0.15 -5.23 16.85
CA ASP A 42 -0.86 -6.40 16.34
C ASP A 42 -1.71 -6.04 15.11
N ALA A 43 -2.66 -5.10 15.27
CA ALA A 43 -3.55 -4.68 14.18
C ALA A 43 -2.78 -4.10 12.96
N LEU A 44 -1.70 -3.36 13.18
CA LEU A 44 -0.84 -2.88 12.08
C LEU A 44 -0.13 -4.03 11.36
N THR A 45 0.26 -5.07 12.08
CA THR A 45 0.90 -6.26 11.52
C THR A 45 -0.11 -7.08 10.73
N ASP A 46 -1.33 -7.26 11.23
CA ASP A 46 -2.39 -7.99 10.54
C ASP A 46 -2.87 -7.26 9.29
N LEU A 47 -2.99 -5.93 9.33
CA LEU A 47 -3.19 -5.12 8.13
C LEU A 47 -2.12 -5.38 7.07
N LEU A 48 -0.84 -5.36 7.45
CA LEU A 48 0.26 -5.65 6.52
C LEU A 48 0.15 -7.09 5.98
N TYR A 49 -0.14 -8.06 6.84
CA TYR A 49 -0.24 -9.48 6.47
C TYR A 49 -1.38 -9.71 5.47
N LEU A 50 -2.56 -9.15 5.70
CA LEU A 50 -3.70 -9.22 4.79
C LEU A 50 -3.44 -8.52 3.46
N VAL A 51 -2.77 -7.35 3.49
CA VAL A 51 -2.38 -6.64 2.28
C VAL A 51 -1.41 -7.49 1.45
N LEU A 52 -0.37 -8.07 2.05
CA LEU A 52 0.57 -8.97 1.36
C LEU A 52 -0.12 -10.24 0.84
N GLY A 53 -1.05 -10.82 1.61
CA GLY A 53 -1.91 -11.92 1.15
C GLY A 53 -2.78 -11.53 -0.05
N THR A 54 -3.19 -10.26 -0.13
CA THR A 54 -3.96 -9.70 -1.26
C THR A 54 -3.08 -9.48 -2.48
N TYR A 55 -1.84 -8.99 -2.32
CA TYR A 55 -0.83 -8.99 -3.41
C TYR A 55 -0.70 -10.38 -4.00
N HIS A 56 -0.60 -11.41 -3.15
CA HIS A 56 -0.46 -12.79 -3.59
C HIS A 56 -1.74 -13.34 -4.25
N SER A 57 -2.93 -12.93 -3.80
CA SER A 57 -4.19 -13.23 -4.51
C SER A 57 -4.18 -12.68 -5.94
N HIS A 58 -3.51 -11.55 -6.19
CA HIS A 58 -3.39 -10.91 -7.52
C HIS A 58 -2.12 -11.30 -8.30
N GLY A 59 -1.30 -12.25 -7.82
CA GLY A 59 -0.06 -12.64 -8.49
C GLY A 59 0.99 -11.54 -8.53
N LEU A 60 0.94 -10.61 -7.57
CA LEU A 60 1.85 -9.47 -7.46
C LEU A 60 2.95 -9.68 -6.41
N GLN A 61 3.02 -10.85 -5.75
CA GLN A 61 3.93 -11.13 -4.63
C GLN A 61 5.40 -10.88 -4.96
N ASP A 62 5.84 -11.23 -6.17
CA ASP A 62 7.25 -11.14 -6.57
C ASP A 62 7.67 -9.69 -6.88
N ILE A 63 6.70 -8.80 -7.11
CA ILE A 63 6.94 -7.39 -7.41
C ILE A 63 6.40 -6.43 -6.34
N ALA A 64 5.89 -6.93 -5.22
CA ALA A 64 5.30 -6.11 -4.17
C ALA A 64 6.32 -5.08 -3.62
N ALA A 65 7.58 -5.52 -3.42
CA ALA A 65 8.66 -4.64 -2.97
C ALA A 65 8.99 -3.55 -4.02
N GLU A 66 9.07 -3.91 -5.30
CA GLU A 66 9.36 -2.95 -6.38
C GLU A 66 8.23 -1.92 -6.54
N LEU A 67 6.98 -2.35 -6.41
CA LEU A 67 5.82 -1.45 -6.42
C LEU A 67 5.88 -0.48 -5.23
N PHE A 68 6.24 -0.97 -4.03
CA PHE A 68 6.43 -0.14 -2.86
C PHE A 68 7.56 0.88 -3.07
N ASP A 69 8.72 0.45 -3.57
CA ASP A 69 9.87 1.30 -3.83
C ASP A 69 9.55 2.41 -4.84
N GLU A 70 8.76 2.12 -5.88
CA GLU A 70 8.36 3.13 -6.87
C GLU A 70 7.36 4.14 -6.30
N VAL A 71 6.42 3.69 -5.45
CA VAL A 71 5.53 4.59 -4.70
C VAL A 71 6.35 5.45 -3.73
N HIS A 72 7.33 4.86 -3.04
CA HIS A 72 8.23 5.58 -2.14
C HIS A 72 9.05 6.62 -2.91
N ARG A 73 9.70 6.25 -4.01
CA ARG A 73 10.42 7.18 -4.92
C ARG A 73 9.53 8.36 -5.30
N SER A 74 8.32 8.09 -5.80
CA SER A 74 7.36 9.15 -6.15
C SER A 74 7.01 10.03 -4.94
N ASN A 75 6.79 9.45 -3.77
CA ASN A 75 6.54 10.22 -2.55
C ASN A 75 7.72 11.12 -2.17
N MET A 76 8.96 10.65 -2.32
CA MET A 76 10.16 11.45 -2.05
C MET A 76 10.33 12.60 -3.06
N THR A 77 9.77 12.50 -4.26
CA THR A 77 9.74 13.64 -5.20
C THR A 77 8.81 14.77 -4.76
N LYS A 78 7.89 14.53 -3.80
CA LYS A 78 7.01 15.57 -3.24
C LYS A 78 7.73 16.48 -2.25
N LEU A 79 8.96 16.15 -1.86
CA LEU A 79 9.77 16.98 -0.98
C LEU A 79 10.17 18.28 -1.70
N GLY A 80 10.23 19.38 -0.95
CA GLY A 80 10.77 20.66 -1.42
C GLY A 80 12.30 20.68 -1.45
N ALA A 81 12.89 21.79 -1.90
CA ALA A 81 14.35 21.94 -2.02
C ALA A 81 15.12 21.77 -0.69
N ASN A 82 14.44 21.88 0.45
CA ASN A 82 14.97 21.66 1.79
C ASN A 82 14.83 20.20 2.28
N GLY A 83 14.35 19.28 1.43
CA GLY A 83 14.12 17.89 1.79
C GLY A 83 12.90 17.66 2.69
N GLN A 84 12.05 18.67 2.89
CA GLN A 84 10.84 18.56 3.71
C GLN A 84 9.59 18.40 2.83
N PRO A 85 8.57 17.64 3.28
CA PRO A 85 7.30 17.58 2.58
C PRO A 85 6.68 18.97 2.43
N VAL A 86 6.19 19.30 1.24
CA VAL A 86 5.37 20.51 1.07
C VAL A 86 4.00 20.20 1.67
N LEU A 87 3.66 20.82 2.79
CA LEU A 87 2.41 20.52 3.53
C LEU A 87 1.35 21.60 3.29
N ARG A 88 0.09 21.17 3.21
CA ARG A 88 -1.09 22.03 3.38
C ARG A 88 -1.40 22.19 4.87
N GLU A 89 -2.22 23.18 5.22
CA GLU A 89 -2.64 23.48 6.61
C GLU A 89 -3.25 22.29 7.38
N ASP A 90 -3.83 21.32 6.68
CA ASP A 90 -4.38 20.09 7.27
C ASP A 90 -3.36 18.94 7.40
N GLY A 91 -2.07 19.21 7.15
CA GLY A 91 -1.00 18.21 7.18
C GLY A 91 -0.90 17.36 5.91
N LYS A 92 -1.70 17.63 4.87
CA LYS A 92 -1.63 16.89 3.61
C LYS A 92 -0.35 17.23 2.84
N VAL A 93 0.40 16.21 2.43
CA VAL A 93 1.55 16.38 1.51
C VAL A 93 1.06 16.78 0.10
N LEU A 94 1.50 17.94 -0.36
CA LEU A 94 1.28 18.50 -1.68
C LEU A 94 2.35 18.04 -2.67
N LYS A 95 2.05 18.16 -3.96
CA LYS A 95 3.03 17.90 -5.03
C LYS A 95 3.96 19.11 -5.14
N SER A 96 5.26 18.90 -5.04
CA SER A 96 6.27 19.94 -5.32
C SER A 96 6.50 20.10 -6.83
N GLU A 97 7.30 21.09 -7.22
CA GLU A 97 7.75 21.27 -8.60
C GLU A 97 8.60 20.09 -9.11
N LEU A 98 9.19 19.31 -8.20
CA LEU A 98 10.01 18.14 -8.52
C LEU A 98 9.17 16.85 -8.65
N TYR A 99 7.85 16.94 -8.44
CA TYR A 99 6.97 15.78 -8.38
C TYR A 99 6.99 14.97 -9.69
N SER A 100 7.21 13.67 -9.54
CA SER A 100 7.06 12.69 -10.60
C SER A 100 6.12 11.57 -10.11
N PRO A 101 5.03 11.24 -10.85
CA PRO A 101 4.11 10.19 -10.46
C PRO A 101 4.79 8.81 -10.49
N PRO A 102 4.26 7.81 -9.75
CA PRO A 102 4.80 6.45 -9.81
C PRO A 102 4.41 5.79 -11.14
N ASP A 103 5.33 5.07 -11.78
CA ASP A 103 5.08 4.27 -12.99
C ASP A 103 4.96 2.77 -12.66
N LEU A 104 3.84 2.41 -12.04
CA LEU A 104 3.53 1.01 -11.72
C LEU A 104 3.27 0.16 -12.97
N ARG A 105 2.87 0.79 -14.08
CA ARG A 105 2.58 0.08 -15.34
C ARG A 105 3.87 -0.49 -15.92
N ALA A 106 4.97 0.25 -15.89
CA ALA A 106 6.27 -0.23 -16.35
C ALA A 106 6.71 -1.48 -15.56
N ILE A 107 6.52 -1.47 -14.23
CA ILE A 107 6.85 -2.59 -13.35
C ILE A 107 6.01 -3.82 -13.68
N ILE A 108 4.69 -3.67 -13.75
CA ILE A 108 3.77 -4.78 -14.05
C ILE A 108 4.08 -5.38 -15.44
N LYS A 109 4.32 -4.55 -16.46
CA LYS A 109 4.59 -5.01 -17.83
C LYS A 109 5.87 -5.85 -17.95
N ARG A 110 6.92 -5.51 -17.20
CA ARG A 110 8.18 -6.24 -17.20
C ARG A 110 7.98 -7.70 -16.78
N THR A 111 7.10 -7.93 -15.82
CA THR A 111 6.81 -9.26 -15.25
C THR A 111 5.95 -10.11 -16.18
N THR A 112 5.02 -9.49 -16.92
CA THR A 112 4.13 -10.20 -17.86
C THR A 112 4.76 -10.57 -19.21
N ALA A 113 5.99 -10.09 -19.48
CA ALA A 113 6.68 -10.27 -20.76
C ALA A 113 7.67 -11.46 -20.77
N THR A 114 7.64 -12.31 -19.74
CA THR A 114 8.46 -13.52 -19.60
C THR A 114 7.56 -14.74 -19.65
#